data_AF-A0A914N989-F1
#
_entry.id   AF-A0A914N989-F1
#
_cell.length_a   1.000
_cell.length_b   1.000
_cell.length_c   1.000
_cell.angle_alpha   90.00
_cell.angle_beta   90.00
_cell.angle_gamma   90.00
#
_symmetry.space_group_name_H-M   'P 1'
#
loop_
_entity.id
_entity.type
_entity.pdbx_description
1 polymer ?
#
loop_
_entity_poly.entity_id
_entity_poly.type
_entity_poly.pdbx_seq_one_letter_code
_entity_poly.pdbx_strand_id
1 'polypeptide(L)'
;MNPSSSTAHILAELTLGEREKVLSERYLCERDNLISKFMAWTEQDQTDFCKHLLQRMCHHQHGQIDQFLGPMLKRDFISLLPTGLAENVLQLLDAQSLYACELVSKEWHKVIANGMLWRKFFERKFRSDQLWQGLANKRGWLVIILFLFITSVISIFIKMILNSNILSFSFRICLDVNYGQVRLQRH
;
A
#
# COMPACT_ATOMS: atom_id res chain seq x y z
N MET A 1 -19.76 -11.04 -45.75
CA MET A 1 -20.22 -9.86 -44.97
C MET A 1 -19.63 -9.97 -43.58
N ASN A 2 -18.92 -8.91 -43.18
CA ASN A 2 -18.42 -8.60 -41.84
C ASN A 2 -17.19 -9.36 -41.28
N PRO A 3 -16.36 -8.64 -40.49
CA PRO A 3 -15.02 -8.29 -40.97
C PRO A 3 -13.92 -8.51 -39.92
N SER A 4 -12.68 -8.27 -40.32
CA SER A 4 -11.53 -8.01 -39.44
C SER A 4 -11.21 -9.11 -38.42
N SER A 5 -10.58 -10.19 -38.91
CA SER A 5 -9.51 -10.83 -38.15
C SER A 5 -8.42 -9.78 -37.97
N SER A 6 -8.61 -8.97 -36.93
CA SER A 6 -7.88 -7.74 -36.72
C SER A 6 -6.40 -8.07 -36.61
N THR A 7 -5.60 -7.54 -37.53
CA THR A 7 -4.14 -7.50 -37.41
C THR A 7 -3.75 -6.93 -36.04
N ALA A 8 -4.61 -6.13 -35.41
CA ALA A 8 -4.45 -5.67 -34.03
C ALA A 8 -4.50 -6.78 -32.97
N HIS A 9 -5.23 -7.89 -33.18
CA HIS A 9 -5.23 -9.04 -32.26
C HIS A 9 -3.92 -9.84 -32.38
N ILE A 10 -3.41 -10.01 -33.60
CA ILE A 10 -2.09 -10.62 -33.86
C ILE A 10 -0.97 -9.72 -33.33
N LEU A 11 -1.08 -8.41 -33.50
CA LEU A 11 -0.15 -7.44 -32.94
C LEU A 11 -0.25 -7.36 -31.41
N ALA A 12 -1.44 -7.53 -30.82
CA ALA A 12 -1.62 -7.60 -29.37
C ALA A 12 -0.96 -8.86 -28.77
N GLU A 13 -1.07 -10.01 -29.43
CA GLU A 13 -0.32 -11.23 -29.05
C GLU A 13 1.21 -11.04 -29.17
N LEU A 14 1.67 -10.30 -30.18
CA LEU A 14 3.09 -9.95 -30.32
C LEU A 14 3.58 -8.90 -29.32
N THR A 15 2.68 -8.18 -28.65
CA THR A 15 3.02 -7.07 -27.74
C THR A 15 2.89 -7.45 -26.26
N LEU A 16 2.11 -8.48 -25.92
CA LEU A 16 1.88 -8.92 -24.53
C LEU A 16 2.62 -10.20 -24.12
N GLY A 17 3.29 -10.87 -25.05
CA GLY A 17 4.34 -11.81 -24.71
C GLY A 17 5.61 -11.05 -24.41
N GLU A 18 5.80 -10.57 -23.17
CA GLU A 18 7.14 -10.57 -22.60
C GLU A 18 7.72 -11.93 -22.96
N ARG A 19 8.73 -11.96 -23.84
CA ARG A 19 9.42 -13.19 -24.18
C ARG A 19 9.92 -13.75 -22.85
N GLU A 20 9.21 -14.70 -22.27
CA GLU A 20 9.81 -15.67 -21.38
C GLU A 20 10.91 -16.28 -22.21
N LYS A 21 12.14 -15.77 -22.04
CA LYS A 21 13.30 -16.29 -22.73
C LYS A 21 13.42 -17.71 -22.25
N VAL A 22 12.97 -18.65 -23.08
CA VAL A 22 13.04 -20.07 -22.82
C VAL A 22 14.48 -20.39 -22.44
N LEU A 23 14.66 -20.82 -21.19
CA LEU A 23 15.97 -21.13 -20.64
C LEU A 23 16.56 -22.31 -21.43
N SER A 24 17.86 -22.28 -21.69
CA SER A 24 18.51 -23.36 -22.45
C SER A 24 18.40 -24.70 -21.71
N GLU A 25 18.10 -25.78 -22.43
CA GLU A 25 18.08 -27.15 -21.89
C GLU A 25 19.40 -27.52 -21.19
N ARG A 26 20.53 -27.07 -21.76
CA ARG A 26 21.86 -27.26 -21.17
C ARG A 26 21.95 -26.62 -19.78
N TYR A 27 21.45 -25.39 -19.65
CA TYR A 27 21.42 -24.70 -18.36
C TYR A 27 20.56 -25.47 -17.34
N LEU A 28 19.39 -25.95 -17.74
CA LEU A 28 18.50 -26.68 -16.84
C LEU A 28 19.16 -27.96 -16.30
N CYS A 29 19.87 -28.70 -17.16
CA CYS A 29 20.61 -29.90 -16.76
C CYS A 29 21.81 -29.58 -15.84
N GLU A 30 22.60 -28.55 -16.17
CA GLU A 30 23.75 -28.15 -15.34
C GLU A 30 23.32 -27.54 -13.99
N ARG A 31 22.19 -26.84 -13.95
CA ARG A 31 21.66 -26.16 -12.77
C ARG A 31 21.42 -27.13 -11.62
N ASP A 32 20.79 -28.27 -11.87
CA ASP A 32 20.41 -29.19 -10.78
C ASP A 32 21.65 -29.81 -10.11
N ASN A 33 22.70 -30.06 -10.88
CA ASN A 33 24.01 -30.47 -10.36
C ASN A 33 24.69 -29.35 -9.53
N LEU A 34 24.60 -28.10 -9.98
CA LEU A 34 25.14 -26.95 -9.25
C LEU A 34 24.38 -26.70 -7.94
N ILE A 35 23.05 -26.85 -7.94
CA ILE A 35 22.22 -26.77 -6.73
C ILE A 35 22.67 -27.83 -5.72
N SER A 36 22.87 -29.07 -6.18
CA SER A 36 23.31 -30.16 -5.30
C SER A 36 24.66 -29.86 -4.63
N LYS A 37 25.61 -29.26 -5.36
CA LYS A 37 26.91 -28.83 -4.80
C LYS A 37 26.76 -27.65 -3.84
N PHE A 38 25.93 -26.67 -4.19
CA PHE A 38 25.66 -25.49 -3.38
C PHE A 38 25.08 -25.88 -2.01
N MET A 39 24.13 -26.83 -1.98
CA MET A 39 23.50 -27.30 -0.75
C MET A 39 24.45 -28.10 0.16
N ALA A 40 25.55 -28.62 -0.37
CA ALA A 40 26.56 -29.32 0.42
C ALA A 40 27.52 -28.38 1.16
N TRP A 41 27.55 -27.09 0.80
CA TRP A 41 28.38 -26.08 1.45
C TRP A 41 27.75 -25.53 2.72
N THR A 42 28.57 -24.89 3.56
CA THR A 42 28.08 -24.21 4.78
C THR A 42 27.28 -22.96 4.42
N GLU A 43 26.45 -22.47 5.34
CA GLU A 43 25.68 -21.23 5.15
C GLU A 43 26.57 -20.02 4.81
N GLN A 44 27.77 -19.97 5.40
CA GLN A 44 28.76 -18.92 5.15
C GLN A 44 29.29 -19.00 3.71
N ASP A 45 29.65 -20.20 3.25
CA ASP A 45 30.17 -20.43 1.91
C ASP A 45 29.10 -20.17 0.84
N GLN A 46 27.86 -20.59 1.10
CA GLN A 46 26.71 -20.31 0.23
C GLN A 46 26.51 -18.79 0.07
N THR A 47 26.54 -18.06 1.17
CA THR A 47 26.38 -16.60 1.18
C THR A 47 27.53 -15.90 0.46
N ASP A 48 28.77 -16.33 0.70
CA ASP A 48 29.95 -15.79 0.02
C ASP A 48 29.91 -16.06 -1.49
N PHE A 49 29.54 -17.28 -1.90
CA PHE A 49 29.38 -17.64 -3.30
C PHE A 49 28.30 -16.80 -4.00
N CYS A 50 27.16 -16.60 -3.35
CA CYS A 50 26.11 -15.72 -3.86
C CYS A 50 26.60 -14.27 -4.08
N LYS A 51 27.41 -13.72 -3.16
CA LYS A 51 28.03 -12.39 -3.34
C LYS A 51 28.93 -12.36 -4.56
N HIS A 52 29.75 -13.39 -4.75
CA HIS A 52 30.63 -13.53 -5.92
C HIS A 52 29.86 -13.67 -7.25
N LEU A 53 28.67 -14.28 -7.24
CA LEU A 53 27.79 -14.31 -8.42
C LEU A 53 27.19 -12.93 -8.70
N LEU A 54 26.66 -12.26 -7.68
CA LEU A 54 26.08 -10.93 -7.81
C LEU A 54 27.08 -9.91 -8.35
N GLN A 55 28.33 -9.94 -7.88
CA GLN A 55 29.39 -9.04 -8.37
C GLN A 55 29.69 -9.18 -9.88
N ARG A 56 29.34 -10.31 -10.50
CA ARG A 56 29.57 -10.57 -11.94
C ARG A 56 28.36 -10.27 -12.82
N MET A 57 27.23 -9.91 -12.22
CA MET A 57 26.00 -9.59 -12.94
C MET A 57 25.93 -8.10 -13.29
N CYS A 58 25.12 -7.75 -14.30
CA CYS A 58 24.88 -6.36 -14.67
C CYS A 58 23.77 -5.72 -13.83
N HIS A 59 23.70 -4.39 -13.85
CA HIS A 59 22.72 -3.62 -13.08
C HIS A 59 21.27 -4.03 -13.36
N HIS A 60 20.94 -4.37 -14.61
CA HIS A 60 19.60 -4.85 -14.96
C HIS A 60 19.26 -6.19 -14.28
N GLN A 61 20.23 -7.13 -14.23
CA GLN A 61 20.06 -8.40 -13.53
C GLN A 61 19.96 -8.20 -12.02
N HIS A 62 20.70 -7.24 -11.45
CA HIS A 62 20.54 -6.87 -10.04
C HIS A 62 19.13 -6.39 -9.73
N GLY A 63 18.54 -5.56 -10.59
CA GLY A 63 17.15 -5.11 -10.44
C GLY A 63 16.14 -6.26 -10.47
N GLN A 64 16.33 -7.26 -11.34
CA GLN A 64 15.48 -8.46 -11.38
C GLN A 64 15.61 -9.30 -10.10
N ILE A 65 16.84 -9.48 -9.61
CA ILE A 65 17.09 -10.21 -8.37
C ILE A 65 16.53 -9.46 -7.15
N ASP A 66 16.67 -8.14 -7.08
CA ASP A 66 16.11 -7.32 -6.00
C ASP A 66 14.58 -7.42 -5.94
N GLN A 67 13.91 -7.37 -7.10
CA GLN A 67 12.46 -7.59 -7.18
C GLN A 67 12.06 -8.99 -6.74
N PHE A 68 12.88 -10.01 -7.04
CA PHE A 68 12.64 -11.39 -6.60
C PHE A 68 12.90 -11.60 -5.09
N LEU A 69 13.95 -10.98 -4.55
CA LEU A 69 14.32 -11.05 -3.13
C LEU A 69 13.37 -10.24 -2.24
N GLY A 70 12.83 -9.13 -2.74
CA GLY A 70 11.96 -8.23 -1.99
C GLY A 70 10.85 -8.96 -1.22
N PRO A 71 10.03 -9.82 -1.85
CA PRO A 71 9.02 -10.63 -1.18
C PRO A 71 9.56 -11.64 -0.15
N MET A 72 10.78 -12.16 -0.36
CA MET A 72 11.39 -13.14 0.57
C MET A 72 12.00 -12.47 1.80
N LEU A 73 12.44 -11.22 1.68
CA LEU A 73 13.05 -10.43 2.75
C LEU A 73 12.04 -9.55 3.50
N LYS A 74 10.95 -9.15 2.85
CA LYS A 74 9.88 -8.37 3.47
C LYS A 74 8.90 -9.31 4.15
N ARG A 75 8.91 -9.31 5.48
CA ARG A 75 7.92 -10.01 6.27
C ARG A 75 6.63 -9.20 6.29
N ASP A 76 5.56 -9.71 5.68
CA ASP A 76 4.23 -9.09 5.78
C ASP A 76 3.62 -9.40 7.17
N PHE A 77 3.96 -8.56 8.14
CA PHE A 77 3.48 -8.69 9.52
C PHE A 77 1.95 -8.69 9.62
N ILE A 78 1.24 -7.95 8.77
CA ILE A 78 -0.22 -7.88 8.83
C ILE A 78 -0.86 -9.17 8.34
N SER A 79 -0.30 -9.81 7.32
CA SER A 79 -0.75 -11.13 6.86
C SER A 79 -0.42 -12.28 7.83
N LEU A 80 0.63 -12.10 8.65
CA LEU A 80 1.13 -13.13 9.58
C LEU A 80 0.55 -13.01 10.99
N LEU A 81 -0.02 -11.85 11.34
CA LEU A 81 -0.63 -11.62 12.64
C LEU A 81 -2.09 -12.09 12.65
N PRO A 82 -2.58 -12.60 13.79
CA PRO A 82 -4.01 -12.75 14.03
C PRO A 82 -4.75 -11.44 13.77
N THR A 83 -5.95 -11.52 13.21
CA THR A 83 -6.75 -10.36 12.76
C THR A 83 -6.89 -9.28 13.84
N GLY A 84 -7.18 -9.66 15.09
CA GLY A 84 -7.31 -8.70 16.19
C GLY A 84 -6.01 -7.95 16.53
N LEU A 85 -4.85 -8.57 16.37
CA LEU A 85 -3.55 -7.92 16.59
C LEU A 85 -3.19 -6.99 15.43
N ALA A 86 -3.44 -7.43 14.20
CA ALA A 86 -3.25 -6.60 13.01
C ALA A 86 -4.11 -5.31 13.08
N GLU A 87 -5.39 -5.43 13.48
CA GLU A 87 -6.26 -4.29 13.72
C GLU A 87 -5.72 -3.34 14.80
N ASN A 88 -5.20 -3.89 15.90
CA ASN A 88 -4.66 -3.11 17.01
C ASN A 88 -3.41 -2.31 16.64
N VAL A 89 -2.59 -2.81 15.71
CA VAL A 89 -1.45 -2.07 15.18
C VAL A 89 -1.93 -0.99 14.22
N LEU A 90 -2.79 -1.35 13.25
CA LEU A 90 -3.25 -0.44 12.21
C LEU A 90 -4.13 0.70 12.75
N GLN A 91 -4.87 0.49 13.85
CA GLN A 91 -5.63 1.58 14.49
C GLN A 91 -4.75 2.68 15.09
N LEU A 92 -3.44 2.46 15.30
CA LEU A 92 -2.56 3.49 15.84
C LEU A 92 -2.09 4.49 14.79
N LEU A 93 -2.33 4.18 13.51
CA LEU A 93 -1.90 4.99 12.39
C LEU A 93 -2.73 6.27 12.22
N ASP A 94 -2.09 7.30 11.71
CA ASP A 94 -2.74 8.52 11.25
C ASP A 94 -3.43 8.31 9.89
N ALA A 95 -4.24 9.28 9.46
CA ALA A 95 -5.03 9.14 8.22
C ALA A 95 -4.17 8.92 6.97
N GLN A 96 -2.99 9.55 6.86
CA GLN A 96 -2.15 9.38 5.67
C GLN A 96 -1.53 7.99 5.64
N SER A 97 -1.00 7.53 6.78
CA SER A 97 -0.43 6.17 6.87
C SER A 97 -1.50 5.10 6.69
N LEU A 98 -2.70 5.26 7.25
CA LEU A 98 -3.78 4.29 7.09
C LEU A 98 -4.25 4.19 5.63
N TYR A 99 -4.28 5.31 4.90
CA TYR A 99 -4.55 5.31 3.45
C TYR A 99 -3.43 4.63 2.67
N ALA A 100 -2.17 4.89 3.00
CA ALA A 100 -1.04 4.22 2.37
C ALA A 100 -1.10 2.69 2.58
N CYS A 101 -1.45 2.24 3.79
CA CYS A 101 -1.65 0.83 4.14
C CYS A 101 -2.73 0.15 3.27
N GLU A 102 -3.80 0.85 2.92
CA GLU A 102 -4.86 0.34 2.04
C GLU A 102 -4.37 0.05 0.62
N LEU A 103 -3.31 0.73 0.17
CA LEU A 103 -2.71 0.58 -1.15
C LEU A 103 -1.59 -0.47 -1.20
N VAL A 104 -1.19 -1.05 -0.05
CA VAL A 104 -0.09 -2.03 0.02
C VAL A 104 -0.47 -3.34 -0.66
N SER A 105 -1.64 -3.90 -0.34
CA SER A 105 -2.14 -5.13 -0.97
C SER A 105 -3.65 -5.33 -0.75
N LYS A 106 -4.24 -6.27 -1.49
CA LYS A 106 -5.65 -6.67 -1.31
C LYS A 106 -5.93 -7.19 0.10
N GLU A 107 -4.95 -7.82 0.74
CA GLU A 107 -5.11 -8.39 2.08
C GLU A 107 -5.11 -7.30 3.15
N TRP A 108 -4.22 -6.32 3.03
CA TRP A 108 -4.20 -5.14 3.92
C TRP A 108 -5.50 -4.35 3.80
N HIS A 109 -6.00 -4.15 2.58
CA HIS A 109 -7.30 -3.52 2.35
C HIS A 109 -8.44 -4.26 3.07
N LYS A 110 -8.47 -5.61 2.99
CA LYS A 110 -9.49 -6.40 3.71
C LYS A 110 -9.39 -6.25 5.22
N VAL A 111 -8.19 -6.27 5.79
CA VAL A 111 -8.00 -6.11 7.24
C VAL A 111 -8.51 -4.74 7.70
N ILE A 112 -8.22 -3.68 6.92
CA ILE A 112 -8.69 -2.32 7.20
C ILE A 112 -10.22 -2.22 7.09
N ALA A 113 -10.80 -2.83 6.05
CA ALA A 113 -12.24 -2.81 5.79
C ALA A 113 -13.03 -3.63 6.83
N ASN A 114 -12.63 -4.87 7.08
CA ASN A 114 -13.28 -5.77 8.04
C ASN A 114 -13.16 -5.26 9.47
N GLY A 115 -11.98 -4.72 9.84
CA GLY A 115 -11.75 -4.11 11.14
C GLY A 115 -12.43 -2.74 11.33
N MET A 116 -13.10 -2.23 10.29
CA MET A 116 -13.74 -0.90 10.24
C MET A 116 -12.80 0.21 10.74
N LEU A 117 -11.52 0.15 10.38
CA LEU A 117 -10.49 1.00 11.00
C LEU A 117 -10.71 2.49 10.72
N TRP A 118 -11.22 2.82 9.54
CA TRP A 118 -11.63 4.19 9.22
C TRP A 118 -12.75 4.68 10.14
N ARG A 119 -13.71 3.81 10.51
CA ARG A 119 -14.79 4.16 11.43
C ARG A 119 -14.24 4.47 12.80
N LYS A 120 -13.40 3.57 13.32
CA LYS A 120 -12.70 3.72 14.60
C LYS A 120 -11.79 4.96 14.62
N PHE A 121 -11.17 5.30 13.49
CA PHE A 121 -10.37 6.52 13.35
C PHE A 121 -11.23 7.78 13.49
N PHE A 122 -12.30 7.88 12.71
CA PHE A 122 -13.19 9.03 12.73
C PHE A 122 -13.92 9.16 14.07
N GLU A 123 -14.44 8.08 14.65
CA GLU A 123 -15.07 8.10 15.98
C GLU A 123 -14.13 8.66 17.06
N ARG A 124 -12.85 8.25 17.05
CA ARG A 124 -11.84 8.80 17.96
C ARG A 124 -11.59 10.29 17.70
N LYS A 125 -11.44 10.69 16.44
CA LYS A 125 -11.25 12.10 16.06
C LYS A 125 -12.44 12.98 16.44
N PHE A 126 -13.66 12.50 16.22
CA PHE A 126 -14.88 13.18 16.66
C PHE A 126 -14.95 13.27 18.18
N ARG A 127 -14.56 12.23 18.94
CA ARG A 127 -14.56 12.32 20.41
C ARG A 127 -13.51 13.28 20.95
N SER A 128 -12.32 13.31 20.34
CA SER A 128 -11.19 14.10 20.83
C SER A 128 -11.21 15.56 20.40
N ASP A 129 -11.76 15.88 19.23
CA ASP A 129 -11.60 17.19 18.59
C ASP A 129 -12.94 17.93 18.45
N GLN A 130 -13.05 19.06 19.16
CA GLN A 130 -14.25 19.91 19.18
C GLN A 130 -14.59 20.51 17.80
N LEU A 131 -13.58 20.73 16.93
CA LEU A 131 -13.82 21.23 15.57
C LEU A 131 -14.53 20.18 14.73
N TRP A 132 -14.10 18.93 14.83
CA TRP A 132 -14.73 17.82 14.13
C TRP A 132 -16.16 17.57 14.64
N GLN A 133 -16.40 17.71 15.95
CA GLN A 133 -17.76 17.65 16.51
C GLN A 133 -18.65 18.77 15.95
N GLY A 134 -18.14 20.01 15.94
CA GLY A 134 -18.88 21.16 15.43
C GLY A 134 -19.22 21.03 13.94
N LEU A 135 -18.27 20.57 13.13
CA LEU A 135 -18.47 20.31 11.71
C LEU A 135 -19.48 19.18 11.47
N ALA A 136 -19.39 18.09 12.25
CA ALA A 136 -20.26 16.95 12.11
C ALA A 136 -21.72 17.29 12.44
N ASN A 137 -21.94 18.08 13.49
CA ASN A 137 -23.26 18.55 13.91
C ASN A 137 -23.86 19.54 12.90
N LYS A 138 -23.07 20.50 12.42
CA LYS A 138 -23.55 21.54 11.48
C LYS A 138 -23.88 21.00 10.09
N ARG A 139 -23.18 19.96 9.63
CA ARG A 139 -23.38 19.39 8.29
C ARG A 139 -24.20 18.10 8.27
N GLY A 140 -24.70 17.64 9.41
CA GLY A 140 -25.43 16.37 9.51
C GLY A 140 -24.56 15.15 9.18
N TRP A 141 -23.24 15.28 9.25
CA TRP A 141 -22.30 14.23 8.86
C TRP A 141 -22.36 13.02 9.79
N LEU A 142 -22.85 13.16 11.02
CA LEU A 142 -23.03 12.00 11.91
C LEU A 142 -23.94 10.94 11.30
N VAL A 143 -25.02 11.35 10.61
CA VAL A 143 -25.96 10.43 9.95
C VAL A 143 -25.33 9.84 8.70
N ILE A 144 -24.59 10.65 7.92
CA ILE A 144 -23.90 10.23 6.70
C ILE A 144 -22.74 9.27 7.00
N ILE A 145 -22.00 9.51 8.09
CA ILE A 145 -20.90 8.68 8.60
C ILE A 145 -21.43 7.42 9.28
N LEU A 146 -22.70 7.37 9.71
CA LEU A 146 -23.30 6.09 10.10
C LEU A 146 -23.75 5.27 8.89
N PHE A 147 -24.16 5.93 7.80
CA PHE A 147 -24.73 5.27 6.61
C PHE A 147 -23.69 4.87 5.54
N LEU A 148 -22.61 5.65 5.36
CA LEU A 148 -21.56 5.42 4.35
C LEU A 148 -20.56 4.33 4.72
N PHE A 149 -20.55 3.83 5.96
CA PHE A 149 -19.53 2.87 6.42
C PHE A 149 -19.85 1.42 6.06
N ILE A 150 -20.90 1.19 5.29
CA ILE A 150 -21.35 -0.14 4.84
C ILE A 150 -20.88 -0.45 3.41
N THR A 151 -20.39 0.53 2.64
CA THR A 151 -20.03 0.30 1.24
C THR A 151 -18.76 1.04 0.81
N SER A 152 -18.15 0.57 -0.28
CA SER A 152 -16.87 0.95 -0.91
C SER A 152 -16.67 2.45 -1.26
N VAL A 153 -17.53 3.34 -0.74
CA VAL A 153 -17.56 4.79 -0.95
C VAL A 153 -16.54 5.53 -0.06
N ILE A 154 -16.01 4.86 0.97
CA ILE A 154 -14.97 5.40 1.87
C ILE A 154 -13.73 5.86 1.08
N SER A 155 -13.28 5.11 0.08
CA SER A 155 -12.13 5.49 -0.74
C SER A 155 -12.36 6.81 -1.51
N ILE A 156 -13.62 7.08 -1.91
CA ILE A 156 -14.00 8.32 -2.59
C ILE A 156 -14.06 9.47 -1.60
N PHE A 157 -14.66 9.28 -0.42
CA PHE A 157 -14.75 10.32 0.61
C PHE A 157 -13.37 10.69 1.18
N ILE A 158 -12.50 9.69 1.35
CA ILE A 158 -11.11 9.87 1.80
C ILE A 158 -10.25 10.49 0.71
N LYS A 159 -10.39 10.07 -0.55
CA LYS A 159 -9.81 10.81 -1.68
C LYS A 159 -10.33 12.24 -1.74
N MET A 160 -11.61 12.49 -1.44
CA MET A 160 -12.16 13.83 -1.43
C MET A 160 -11.59 14.67 -0.27
N ILE A 161 -11.37 14.09 0.91
CA ILE A 161 -10.77 14.80 2.06
C ILE A 161 -9.25 14.99 1.92
N LEU A 162 -8.54 14.02 1.34
CA LEU A 162 -7.07 14.05 1.16
C LEU A 162 -6.63 14.80 -0.10
N ASN A 163 -7.40 14.71 -1.21
CA ASN A 163 -7.08 15.35 -2.49
C ASN A 163 -7.71 16.74 -2.62
N SER A 164 -8.87 16.98 -2.01
CA SER A 164 -9.33 18.35 -1.84
C SER A 164 -8.52 18.96 -0.72
N ASN A 165 -7.98 20.14 -0.99
CA ASN A 165 -7.42 21.12 -0.08
C ASN A 165 -8.35 21.53 1.10
N ILE A 166 -9.24 20.67 1.59
CA ILE A 166 -10.09 20.91 2.76
C ILE A 166 -9.24 20.96 4.03
N LEU A 167 -8.14 20.20 4.10
CA LEU A 167 -7.14 20.36 5.16
C LEU A 167 -6.39 21.69 5.06
N SER A 168 -6.09 22.22 3.85
CA SER A 168 -5.47 23.55 3.73
C SER A 168 -6.47 24.70 3.92
N PHE A 169 -7.74 24.51 3.56
CA PHE A 169 -8.81 25.46 3.89
C PHE A 169 -9.10 25.48 5.39
N SER A 170 -9.05 24.33 6.06
CA SER A 170 -9.19 24.26 7.53
C SER A 170 -7.93 24.73 8.27
N PHE A 171 -6.73 24.56 7.70
CA PHE A 171 -5.50 25.15 8.27
C PHE A 171 -5.50 26.67 8.14
N ARG A 172 -6.03 27.21 7.03
CA ARG A 172 -6.15 28.66 6.83
C ARG A 172 -7.18 29.29 7.77
N ILE A 173 -8.33 28.62 7.97
CA ILE A 173 -9.31 29.03 8.98
C ILE A 173 -8.76 28.86 10.41
N CYS A 174 -7.96 27.83 10.70
CA CYS A 174 -7.34 27.66 12.02
C CYS A 174 -6.24 28.70 12.32
N LEU A 175 -5.48 29.15 11.32
CA LEU A 175 -4.49 30.23 11.50
C LEU A 175 -5.18 31.60 11.68
N ASP A 176 -6.28 31.87 10.97
CA ASP A 176 -7.03 33.12 11.13
C ASP A 176 -7.81 33.18 12.47
N VAL A 177 -8.29 32.05 12.99
CA VAL A 177 -8.98 32.02 14.31
C VAL A 177 -8.01 32.09 15.49
N ASN A 178 -6.80 31.50 15.40
CA ASN A 178 -5.80 31.63 16.47
C ASN A 178 -5.12 33.00 16.53
N TYR A 179 -4.93 33.69 15.39
CA TYR A 179 -4.42 35.07 15.41
C TYR A 179 -5.47 36.11 15.86
N GLY A 180 -6.76 35.80 15.70
CA GLY A 180 -7.87 36.67 16.12
C GLY A 180 -8.17 36.65 17.64
N GLN A 181 -7.74 35.63 18.37
CA GLN A 181 -8.02 35.48 19.82
C GLN A 181 -6.90 35.98 20.74
N VAL A 182 -5.69 36.25 20.24
CA VAL A 182 -4.58 36.77 21.08
C VAL A 182 -4.59 38.31 21.20
N ARG A 183 -5.44 39.02 20.44
CA ARG A 183 -5.46 40.50 20.44
C ARG A 183 -6.58 41.17 21.24
N LEU A 184 -7.47 40.40 21.89
CA LEU A 184 -8.60 40.94 22.68
C LEU A 184 -8.52 40.63 24.19
N GLN A 185 -7.30 40.47 24.74
CA GLN A 185 -7.05 40.47 26.18
C GLN A 185 -5.91 41.42 26.62
N ARG A 186 -5.64 42.47 25.85
CA ARG A 186 -4.93 43.64 26.37
C ARG A 186 -5.58 44.91 25.83
N HIS A 187 -6.60 45.38 26.53
CA HIS A 187 -6.74 46.74 27.02
C HIS A 187 -7.99 46.86 27.88
#